data_AF-A0A9N9HKU8-F1
#
_entry.id   AF-A0A9N9HKU8-F1
#
_cell.length_a   1.000
_cell.length_b   1.000
_cell.length_c   1.000
_cell.angle_alpha   90.00
_cell.angle_beta   90.00
_cell.angle_gamma   90.00
#
_symmetry.space_group_name_H-M   'P 1'
#
loop_
_entity.id
_entity.type
_entity.pdbx_description
1 polymer ?
#
loop_
_entity_poly.entity_id
_entity_poly.type
_entity_poly.pdbx_seq_one_letter_code
_entity_poly.pdbx_strand_id
1 'polypeptide(L)' 'MTTLSMGLNRNSEQLFEEIAHANPQLRMNLIEGQLELMPMKKYCLDAREFEVITQLGIWCRANRNLVGQGGASQ' A
#
# COMPACT_ATOMS: atom_id res chain seq x y z
N MET A 1 -8.80 14.62 -13.38
CA MET A 1 -7.79 14.13 -12.42
C MET A 1 -7.06 15.36 -11.90
N THR A 2 -7.04 15.55 -10.58
CA THR A 2 -6.39 16.70 -9.96
C THR A 2 -5.08 16.22 -9.37
N THR A 3 -3.96 16.72 -9.88
CA THR A 3 -2.61 16.29 -9.49
C THR A 3 -1.98 17.37 -8.59
N LEU A 4 -1.49 16.99 -7.42
CA LEU A 4 -0.73 17.85 -6.51
C LEU A 4 0.74 17.42 -6.59
N SER A 5 1.60 18.23 -7.24
CA SER A 5 3.04 17.96 -7.31
C SER A 5 3.76 18.67 -6.17
N MET A 6 4.49 17.93 -5.33
CA MET A 6 5.45 18.49 -4.39
C MET A 6 6.83 17.91 -4.65
N GLY A 7 7.85 18.78 -4.69
CA GLY A 7 9.20 18.42 -5.12
C GLY A 7 9.89 17.40 -4.21
N LEU A 8 10.66 16.52 -4.85
CA LEU A 8 11.49 15.46 -4.26
C LEU A 8 12.43 16.02 -3.18
N ASN A 9 12.11 15.76 -1.92
CA ASN A 9 13.01 15.96 -0.78
C ASN A 9 12.67 14.85 0.23
N ARG A 10 13.59 14.40 1.10
CA ARG A 10 13.28 13.33 2.10
C ARG A 10 12.02 13.62 2.95
N ASN A 11 11.58 14.88 3.00
CA ASN A 11 10.30 15.33 3.53
C ASN A 11 9.06 14.75 2.82
N SER A 12 9.11 14.37 1.55
CA SER A 12 7.94 13.93 0.79
C SER A 12 7.44 12.57 1.25
N GLU A 13 8.33 11.67 1.66
CA GLU A 13 7.96 10.35 2.21
C GLU A 13 7.33 10.51 3.60
N GLN A 14 7.95 11.30 4.49
CA GLN A 14 7.38 11.57 5.82
C GLN A 14 6.02 12.27 5.73
N LEU A 15 5.89 13.26 4.85
CA LEU A 15 4.64 13.94 4.63
C LEU A 15 3.58 13.03 4.00
N PHE A 16 3.99 12.13 3.09
CA PHE A 16 3.09 11.11 2.56
C PHE A 16 2.54 10.23 3.68
N GLU A 17 3.39 9.74 4.57
CA GLU A 17 2.97 8.92 5.72
C GLU A 17 2.03 9.70 6.66
N GLU A 18 2.32 10.98 6.94
CA GLU A 18 1.42 11.84 7.74
C GLU A 18 0.05 12.02 7.09
N ILE A 19 0.02 12.28 5.77
CA ILE A 19 -1.23 12.44 5.02
C ILE A 19 -1.99 11.12 4.94
N ALA A 20 -1.32 10.01 4.67
CA ALA A 20 -1.92 8.68 4.61
C ALA A 20 -2.52 8.28 5.97
N HIS A 21 -1.79 8.53 7.05
CA HIS A 21 -2.25 8.28 8.42
C HIS A 21 -3.48 9.13 8.77
N ALA A 22 -3.51 10.40 8.38
CA ALA A 22 -4.65 11.29 8.61
C ALA A 22 -5.88 10.93 7.75
N ASN A 23 -5.71 10.16 6.67
CA ASN A 23 -6.77 9.87 5.69
C ASN A 23 -6.88 8.35 5.37
N PRO A 24 -7.17 7.49 6.35
CA PRO A 24 -7.18 6.03 6.17
C PRO A 24 -8.20 5.52 5.15
N GLN A 25 -9.24 6.30 4.85
CA GLN A 25 -10.27 5.99 3.86
C GLN A 25 -9.83 6.25 2.42
N LEU A 26 -8.74 6.99 2.22
CA LEU A 26 -8.21 7.30 0.90
C LEU A 26 -7.15 6.27 0.51
N ARG A 27 -7.22 5.81 -0.74
CA ARG A 27 -6.15 5.03 -1.35
C ARG A 27 -5.26 6.00 -2.08
N MET A 28 -3.97 6.00 -1.76
CA MET A 28 -3.02 6.96 -2.30
C MET A 28 -1.65 6.32 -2.52
N ASN A 29 -0.92 6.81 -3.52
CA ASN A 29 0.44 6.39 -3.84
C ASN A 29 1.35 7.63 -3.90
N LEU A 30 2.62 7.46 -3.55
CA LEU A 30 3.68 8.41 -3.84
C LEU A 30 4.49 7.88 -5.04
N ILE A 31 4.36 8.51 -6.20
CA ILE A 31 5.03 8.11 -7.44
C ILE A 31 5.90 9.27 -7.89
N GLU A 32 7.23 9.05 -7.94
CA GLU A 32 8.21 10.08 -8.35
C GLU A 32 8.08 11.41 -7.57
N GLY A 33 7.73 11.32 -6.28
CA GLY A 33 7.50 12.49 -5.42
C GLY A 33 6.12 13.14 -5.56
N GLN A 34 5.26 12.64 -6.44
CA GLN A 34 3.89 13.13 -6.62
C GLN A 34 2.88 12.25 -5.89
N LEU A 35 1.91 12.90 -5.24
CA LEU A 35 0.81 12.21 -4.58
C LEU A 35 -0.31 11.92 -5.57
N GLU A 36 -0.59 10.64 -5.79
CA GLU A 36 -1.68 10.18 -6.64
C GLU A 36 -2.79 9.54 -5.81
N LEU A 37 -4.02 10.05 -5.94
CA LEU A 37 -5.20 9.43 -5.35
C LEU A 37 -5.72 8.32 -6.26
N MET A 38 -5.81 7.11 -5.72
CA MET A 38 -6.44 6.00 -6.41
C MET A 38 -7.97 6.10 -6.30
N PRO A 39 -8.72 5.56 -7.27
CA PRO A 39 -10.17 5.47 -7.17
C PRO A 39 -10.60 4.78 -5.87
N MET A 40 -11.54 5.41 -5.16
CA MET A 40 -12.23 4.75 -4.06
C MET A 40 -12.90 3.49 -4.61
N LYS A 41 -12.61 2.35 -3.99
CA LYS A 41 -13.29 1.10 -4.33
C LYS A 41 -14.76 1.26 -3.95
N LYS A 42 -15.65 1.25 -4.94
CA LYS A 42 -17.05 0.90 -4.69
C LYS A 42 -17.02 -0.55 -4.21
N TYR A 43 -17.58 -0.80 -3.03
CA TYR A 43 -17.75 -2.01 -2.20
C TYR A 43 -17.87 -3.42 -2.85
N CYS A 44 -17.62 -3.60 -4.15
CA CYS A 44 -17.86 -4.82 -4.92
C CYS A 44 -16.58 -5.52 -5.42
N LEU A 45 -15.40 -4.90 -5.28
CA LEU A 45 -14.10 -5.55 -5.58
C LEU A 45 -13.44 -6.21 -4.35
N ASP A 46 -13.99 -6.00 -3.15
CA ASP A 46 -13.40 -6.50 -1.89
C ASP A 46 -13.37 -8.01 -1.79
N ALA A 47 -14.39 -8.73 -2.30
CA ALA A 47 -14.45 -10.18 -2.16
C ALA A 47 -13.30 -10.89 -2.88
N ARG A 48 -12.97 -10.45 -4.11
CA ARG A 48 -11.94 -11.10 -4.93
C ARG A 48 -10.53 -10.77 -4.43
N GLU A 49 -10.27 -9.54 -4.06
CA GLU A 49 -8.97 -9.19 -3.49
C GLU A 49 -8.76 -9.85 -2.13
N PHE A 50 -9.80 -9.87 -1.28
CA PHE A 50 -9.77 -10.59 -0.02
C PHE A 50 -9.51 -12.08 -0.24
N GLU A 51 -10.17 -12.69 -1.22
CA GLU A 51 -9.92 -14.09 -1.60
C GLU A 51 -8.48 -14.31 -2.04
N VAL A 52 -7.94 -13.46 -2.92
CA VAL A 52 -6.54 -13.56 -3.37
C VAL A 52 -5.57 -13.40 -2.21
N ILE A 53 -5.77 -12.40 -1.34
CA ILE A 53 -4.95 -12.18 -0.13
C ILE A 53 -5.03 -13.41 0.79
N THR A 54 -6.22 -13.97 0.96
CA THR A 54 -6.45 -15.17 1.78
C THR A 54 -5.70 -16.37 1.20
N GLN A 55 -5.82 -16.62 -0.10
CA GLN A 55 -5.13 -17.71 -0.78
C GLN A 55 -3.61 -17.55 -0.71
N LEU A 56 -3.09 -16.34 -0.90
CA LEU A 56 -1.67 -16.03 -0.72
C LEU A 56 -1.22 -16.32 0.72
N GLY A 57 -2.00 -15.90 1.73
CA GLY A 57 -1.69 -16.18 3.13
C GLY A 57 -1.72 -17.67 3.48
N ILE A 58 -2.61 -18.46 2.87
CA ILE A 58 -2.62 -19.92 3.00
C ILE A 58 -1.36 -20.51 2.35
N TRP A 59 -1.06 -20.10 1.12
CA TRP A 59 0.10 -20.60 0.39
C TRP A 59 1.41 -20.27 1.11
N CYS A 60 1.60 -19.04 1.60
CA CYS A 60 2.80 -18.63 2.33
C CYS A 60 2.99 -19.46 3.60
N ARG A 61 1.91 -19.78 4.33
CA ARG A 61 1.98 -20.65 5.52
C ARG A 61 2.36 -22.08 5.18
N ALA A 62 1.75 -22.64 4.13
CA ALA A 62 2.07 -23.98 3.64
C ALA A 62 3.52 -24.08 3.13
N ASN A 63 4.07 -22.99 2.60
CA ASN A 63 5.41 -22.93 2.01
C ASN A 63 6.40 -22.11 2.86
N ARG A 64 6.22 -22.10 4.19
CA ARG A 64 7.05 -21.32 5.13
C ARG A 64 8.57 -21.55 5.03
N ASN A 65 9.01 -22.64 4.41
CA ASN A 65 10.42 -22.97 4.20
C ASN A 65 10.98 -22.40 2.88
N LEU A 66 10.11 -21.97 1.97
CA LEU A 66 10.44 -21.36 0.68
C LEU A 66 10.24 -19.85 0.70
N VAL A 67 9.32 -19.37 1.54
CA VAL A 67 9.18 -17.94 1.82
C VAL A 67 10.25 -17.58 2.84
N GLY A 68 11.21 -16.74 2.43
CA GLY A 68 12.23 -16.23 3.34
C GLY A 68 11.54 -15.66 4.58
N GLN A 69 11.97 -16.11 5.76
CA GLN A 69 11.58 -15.40 6.98
C GLN A 69 12.07 -13.98 6.81
N GLY A 70 11.18 -13.00 6.96
CA GLY A 70 11.59 -11.60 7.05
C GLY A 70 12.53 -11.49 8.24
N GLY A 71 13.83 -11.64 7.99
CA GLY A 71 14.85 -11.53 8.99
C GLY A 71 14.77 -10.11 9.49
N ALA A 72 14.38 -9.94 10.76
CA ALA A 72 14.73 -8.76 11.50
C ALA A 72 16.26 -8.67 11.42
N SER A 73 16.75 -7.85 10.49
CA SER A 73 18.12 -7.36 10.54
C SER A 73 18.16 -6.44 11.76
N GLN A 74 18.77 -6.94 12.84
CA GLN A 74 19.18 -6.10 13.97
C GLN A 74 20.27 -5.13 13.51
#